data_AF-A0A3Y6QEM7-F1
#
_entry.id   AF-A0A3Y6QEM7-F1
#
_cell.length_a   1.000
_cell.length_b   1.000
_cell.length_c   1.000
_cell.angle_alpha   90.00
_cell.angle_beta   90.00
_cell.angle_gamma   90.00
#
_symmetry.space_group_name_H-M   'P 1'
#
loop_
_entity.id
_entity.type
_entity.pdbx_description
1 polymer ?
#
loop_
_entity_poly.entity_id
_entity_poly.type
_entity_poly.pdbx_seq_one_letter_code
_entity_poly.pdbx_strand_id
1 'polypeptide(L)'
;MAVTNVAELNALVERVKKAQREYASFTQEQVDKIFRAAALAAADARIPLAKMAVAESGMGIVEDKVIKNHFASEYIYNAYKDEKTCGVLSEDDTFGTITIAEPIGIICGIVPTTNPTSTAIFKSLISLKTRNAIIFSPHPRAKEATNKAADIVLQAAIAAGAPKDLIGWIDQPSVELSNALMHHPDINLILATGGPGMVKAAYSSGKPAIGVGAGNTPVVIDETADIKRAVASVLMS
;
A
#
# COMPACT_ATOMS: atom_id res chain seq x y z
N MET A 1 -3.61 -2.42 20.68
CA MET A 1 -2.51 -1.81 21.46
C MET A 1 -1.83 -0.82 20.54
N ALA A 2 -1.65 0.42 20.99
CA ALA A 2 -0.96 1.42 20.18
C ALA A 2 0.52 1.03 20.01
N VAL A 3 1.12 1.37 18.87
CA VAL A 3 2.52 1.15 18.53
C VAL A 3 3.27 2.47 18.61
N THR A 4 3.97 2.64 19.72
CA THR A 4 4.68 3.87 20.13
C THR A 4 6.15 3.64 20.46
N ASN A 5 6.56 2.39 20.64
CA ASN A 5 7.94 1.99 20.93
C ASN A 5 8.31 0.65 20.25
N VAL A 6 9.60 0.30 20.30
CA VAL A 6 10.14 -0.88 19.58
C VAL A 6 9.56 -2.19 20.13
N ALA A 7 9.27 -2.30 21.42
CA ALA A 7 8.69 -3.51 21.99
C ALA A 7 7.26 -3.74 21.46
N GLU A 8 6.45 -2.69 21.38
CA GLU A 8 5.11 -2.74 20.79
C GLU A 8 5.16 -3.02 19.29
N LEU A 9 6.16 -2.49 18.58
CA LEU A 9 6.39 -2.78 17.16
C LEU A 9 6.69 -4.26 16.95
N ASN A 10 7.61 -4.84 17.72
CA ASN A 10 7.93 -6.27 17.64
C ASN A 10 6.70 -7.13 17.96
N ALA A 11 5.92 -6.74 18.97
CA ALA A 11 4.67 -7.42 19.29
C ALA A 11 3.62 -7.31 18.17
N LEU A 12 3.56 -6.18 17.45
CA LEU A 12 2.73 -6.03 16.26
C LEU A 12 3.20 -6.98 15.15
N VAL A 13 4.51 -6.99 14.84
CA VAL A 13 5.06 -7.83 13.77
C VAL A 13 4.77 -9.31 14.03
N GLU A 14 4.87 -9.76 15.28
CA GLU A 14 4.55 -11.14 15.65
C GLU A 14 3.06 -11.50 15.45
N ARG A 15 2.13 -10.56 15.71
CA ARG A 15 0.70 -10.79 15.40
C ARG A 15 0.46 -10.85 13.90
N VAL A 16 1.05 -9.91 13.16
CA VAL A 16 0.94 -9.81 11.70
C VAL A 16 1.50 -11.06 11.02
N LYS A 17 2.63 -11.59 11.53
CA LYS A 17 3.24 -12.84 11.05
C LYS A 17 2.33 -14.04 11.21
N LYS A 18 1.64 -14.17 12.35
CA LYS A 18 0.67 -15.24 12.57
C LYS A 18 -0.53 -15.12 11.62
N ALA A 19 -1.05 -13.90 11.47
CA ALA A 19 -2.13 -13.60 10.53
C ALA A 19 -1.75 -13.92 9.07
N GLN A 20 -0.54 -13.56 8.64
CA GLN A 20 -0.06 -13.85 7.29
C GLN A 20 0.07 -15.35 7.02
N ARG A 21 0.59 -16.11 7.99
CA ARG A 21 0.70 -17.58 7.87
C ARG A 21 -0.66 -18.25 7.71
N GLU A 22 -1.67 -17.79 8.44
CA GLU A 22 -3.05 -18.25 8.25
C GLU A 22 -3.55 -17.88 6.85
N TYR A 23 -3.36 -16.62 6.46
CA TYR A 23 -3.85 -16.09 5.18
C TYR A 23 -3.18 -16.72 3.95
N ALA A 24 -1.95 -17.20 4.06
CA ALA A 24 -1.24 -17.90 2.98
C ALA A 24 -1.99 -19.16 2.48
N SER A 25 -2.79 -19.79 3.35
CA SER A 25 -3.57 -21.00 3.05
C SER A 25 -4.91 -20.73 2.37
N PHE A 26 -5.30 -19.46 2.20
CA PHE A 26 -6.61 -19.11 1.65
C PHE A 26 -6.71 -19.45 0.16
N THR A 27 -7.90 -19.89 -0.24
CA THR A 27 -8.26 -20.12 -1.65
C THR A 27 -8.38 -18.81 -2.42
N GLN A 28 -8.31 -18.88 -3.75
CA GLN A 28 -8.48 -17.71 -4.62
C GLN A 28 -9.83 -17.05 -4.37
N GLU A 29 -10.90 -17.83 -4.20
CA GLU A 29 -12.25 -17.32 -3.97
C GLU A 29 -12.38 -16.56 -2.63
N GLN A 30 -11.72 -17.06 -1.58
CA GLN A 30 -11.68 -16.36 -0.29
C GLN A 30 -10.91 -15.04 -0.40
N VAL A 31 -9.76 -15.05 -1.09
CA VAL A 31 -8.95 -13.86 -1.34
C VAL A 31 -9.73 -12.82 -2.15
N ASP A 32 -10.44 -13.25 -3.20
CA ASP A 32 -11.21 -12.36 -4.07
C ASP A 32 -12.41 -11.74 -3.35
N LYS A 33 -13.09 -12.52 -2.49
CA LYS A 33 -14.15 -12.01 -1.62
C LYS A 33 -13.64 -10.91 -0.70
N ILE A 34 -12.47 -11.11 -0.08
CA ILE A 34 -11.83 -10.14 0.82
C ILE A 34 -11.42 -8.89 0.04
N PHE A 35 -10.77 -9.08 -1.12
CA PHE A 35 -10.31 -7.99 -1.99
C PHE A 35 -11.46 -7.09 -2.43
N ARG A 36 -12.59 -7.69 -2.85
CA ARG A 36 -13.80 -6.95 -3.24
C ARG A 36 -14.37 -6.15 -2.07
N ALA A 37 -14.57 -6.78 -0.91
CA ALA A 37 -15.18 -6.12 0.24
C ALA A 37 -14.33 -4.94 0.74
N ALA A 38 -13.01 -5.14 0.81
CA ALA A 38 -12.04 -4.13 1.17
C ALA A 38 -12.03 -2.94 0.19
N ALA A 39 -12.07 -3.21 -1.11
CA ALA A 39 -12.07 -2.16 -2.14
C ALA A 39 -13.34 -1.31 -2.09
N LEU A 40 -14.52 -1.94 -1.94
CA LEU A 40 -15.79 -1.22 -1.85
C LEU A 40 -15.85 -0.33 -0.60
N ALA A 41 -15.42 -0.83 0.55
CA ALA A 41 -15.38 -0.03 1.78
C ALA A 41 -14.45 1.19 1.65
N ALA A 42 -13.29 1.02 1.01
CA ALA A 42 -12.38 2.13 0.72
C ALA A 42 -12.99 3.14 -0.26
N ALA A 43 -13.70 2.66 -1.29
CA ALA A 43 -14.39 3.50 -2.26
C ALA A 43 -15.51 4.32 -1.59
N ASP A 44 -16.30 3.71 -0.70
CA ASP A 44 -17.37 4.40 0.05
C ASP A 44 -16.80 5.45 1.01
N ALA A 45 -15.63 5.18 1.60
CA ALA A 45 -14.92 6.09 2.51
C ALA A 45 -14.13 7.20 1.80
N ARG A 46 -14.18 7.33 0.46
CA ARG A 46 -13.35 8.26 -0.31
C ARG A 46 -13.44 9.72 0.16
N ILE A 47 -14.65 10.20 0.47
CA ILE A 47 -14.92 11.59 0.91
C ILE A 47 -14.40 11.87 2.34
N PRO A 48 -14.80 11.09 3.37
CA PRO A 48 -14.30 11.34 4.72
C PRO A 48 -12.77 11.22 4.82
N LEU A 49 -12.16 10.25 4.13
CA LEU A 49 -10.70 10.10 4.09
C LEU A 49 -10.01 11.28 3.41
N ALA A 50 -10.55 11.78 2.30
CA ALA A 50 -10.00 12.96 1.61
C ALA A 50 -10.03 14.20 2.50
N LYS A 51 -11.16 14.47 3.18
CA LYS A 51 -11.28 15.58 4.13
C LYS A 51 -10.28 15.47 5.27
N MET A 52 -10.15 14.28 5.86
CA MET A 52 -9.19 14.01 6.94
C MET A 52 -7.74 14.27 6.48
N ALA A 53 -7.38 13.77 5.29
CA ALA A 53 -6.04 13.98 4.75
C ALA A 53 -5.72 15.46 4.50
N VAL A 54 -6.65 16.25 3.93
CA VAL A 54 -6.44 17.69 3.74
C VAL A 54 -6.31 18.40 5.09
N ALA A 55 -7.21 18.11 6.03
CA ALA A 55 -7.23 18.76 7.34
C ALA A 55 -5.95 18.48 8.15
N GLU A 56 -5.49 17.22 8.20
CA GLU A 56 -4.30 16.83 8.96
C GLU A 56 -3.01 17.34 8.30
N SER A 57 -2.88 17.15 6.99
CA SER A 57 -1.64 17.48 6.29
C SER A 57 -1.53 18.97 5.95
N GLY A 58 -2.64 19.70 5.87
CA GLY A 58 -2.70 21.08 5.40
C GLY A 58 -2.33 21.25 3.93
N MET A 59 -2.50 20.21 3.10
CA MET A 59 -2.14 20.24 1.67
C MET A 59 -3.14 19.54 0.76
N GLY A 60 -3.25 20.07 -0.46
CA GLY A 60 -4.08 19.54 -1.54
C GLY A 60 -5.54 20.00 -1.47
N ILE A 61 -6.31 19.52 -2.43
CA ILE A 61 -7.74 19.82 -2.63
C ILE A 61 -8.55 18.57 -2.27
N VAL A 62 -9.68 18.75 -1.59
CA VAL A 62 -10.50 17.63 -1.10
C VAL A 62 -11.03 16.82 -2.28
N GLU A 63 -11.57 17.49 -3.28
CA GLU A 63 -12.17 16.92 -4.48
C GLU A 63 -11.14 16.06 -5.24
N ASP A 64 -9.92 16.56 -5.43
CA ASP A 64 -8.85 15.80 -6.09
C ASP A 64 -8.42 14.59 -5.26
N LYS A 65 -8.38 14.71 -3.93
CA LYS A 65 -8.09 13.57 -3.05
C LYS A 65 -9.23 12.55 -3.04
N VAL A 66 -10.48 12.95 -3.27
CA VAL A 66 -11.59 12.01 -3.49
C VAL A 66 -11.35 11.19 -4.74
N ILE A 67 -10.96 11.83 -5.85
CA ILE A 67 -10.62 11.14 -7.10
C ILE A 67 -9.45 10.17 -6.87
N LYS A 68 -8.40 10.60 -6.16
CA LYS A 68 -7.25 9.73 -5.81
C LYS A 68 -7.65 8.52 -4.97
N ASN A 69 -8.54 8.70 -3.99
CA ASN A 69 -9.03 7.59 -3.16
C ASN A 69 -9.89 6.61 -3.98
N HIS A 70 -10.73 7.12 -4.89
CA HIS A 70 -11.52 6.30 -5.80
C HIS A 70 -10.63 5.52 -6.77
N PHE A 71 -9.61 6.16 -7.34
CA PHE A 71 -8.61 5.48 -8.17
C PHE A 71 -7.89 4.39 -7.38
N ALA A 72 -7.41 4.68 -6.18
CA ALA A 72 -6.70 3.71 -5.36
C ALA A 72 -7.57 2.50 -4.92
N SER A 73 -8.90 2.63 -4.97
CA SER A 73 -9.84 1.59 -4.56
C SER A 73 -10.48 0.89 -5.75
N GLU A 74 -11.48 1.51 -6.36
CA GLU A 74 -12.33 0.88 -7.37
C GLU A 74 -11.60 0.62 -8.69
N TYR A 75 -10.71 1.52 -9.12
CA TYR A 75 -9.91 1.28 -10.32
C TYR A 75 -8.93 0.12 -10.11
N ILE A 76 -8.23 0.09 -8.97
CA ILE A 76 -7.32 -1.01 -8.60
C ILE A 76 -8.06 -2.33 -8.47
N TYR A 77 -9.26 -2.33 -7.90
CA TYR A 77 -10.09 -3.53 -7.85
C TYR A 77 -10.41 -4.05 -9.25
N ASN A 78 -10.89 -3.19 -10.15
CA ASN A 78 -11.22 -3.61 -11.51
C ASN A 78 -10.01 -4.06 -12.32
N ALA A 79 -8.83 -3.47 -12.08
CA ALA A 79 -7.59 -3.88 -12.75
C ALA A 79 -7.15 -5.30 -12.37
N TYR A 80 -7.37 -5.71 -11.11
CA TYR A 80 -6.77 -6.94 -10.57
C TYR A 80 -7.78 -8.00 -10.09
N LYS A 81 -9.08 -7.75 -10.17
CA LYS A 81 -10.11 -8.67 -9.63
C LYS A 81 -9.99 -10.09 -10.18
N ASP A 82 -9.64 -10.24 -11.45
CA ASP A 82 -9.58 -11.53 -12.14
C ASP A 82 -8.14 -12.10 -12.24
N GLU A 83 -7.13 -11.40 -11.69
CA GLU A 83 -5.75 -11.87 -11.72
C GLU A 83 -5.54 -13.04 -10.75
N LYS A 84 -4.94 -14.12 -11.25
CA LYS A 84 -4.65 -15.32 -10.47
C LYS A 84 -3.41 -15.09 -9.60
N THR A 85 -3.56 -15.25 -8.29
CA THR A 85 -2.51 -14.98 -7.28
C THR A 85 -2.32 -16.14 -6.30
N CYS A 86 -3.07 -17.23 -6.49
CA CYS A 86 -3.08 -18.41 -5.63
C CYS A 86 -2.84 -19.70 -6.43
N GLY A 87 -2.06 -20.61 -5.84
CA GLY A 87 -1.81 -21.94 -6.41
C GLY A 87 -0.97 -21.89 -7.69
N VAL A 88 -1.20 -22.85 -8.58
CA VAL A 88 -0.45 -22.99 -9.82
C VAL A 88 -0.83 -21.90 -10.82
N LEU A 89 0.13 -21.08 -11.25
CA LEU A 89 -0.04 -20.04 -12.26
C LEU A 89 0.02 -20.60 -13.69
N SER A 90 0.95 -21.52 -13.94
CA SER A 90 1.13 -22.16 -15.23
C SER A 90 1.76 -23.55 -15.08
N GLU A 91 1.42 -24.45 -15.99
CA GLU A 91 2.02 -25.79 -16.11
C GLU A 91 2.48 -25.96 -17.56
N ASP A 92 3.69 -26.49 -17.73
CA ASP A 92 4.26 -26.85 -19.02
C ASP A 92 4.64 -28.32 -18.99
N ASP A 93 3.75 -29.17 -19.52
CA ASP A 93 3.95 -30.62 -19.59
C ASP A 93 5.09 -31.02 -20.53
N THR A 94 5.45 -30.16 -21.49
CA THR A 94 6.51 -30.45 -22.46
C THR A 94 7.88 -30.37 -21.79
N PHE A 95 8.09 -29.34 -20.96
CA PHE A 95 9.32 -29.16 -20.20
C PHE A 95 9.24 -29.75 -18.77
N GLY A 96 8.07 -30.23 -18.35
CA GLY A 96 7.85 -30.78 -17.00
C GLY A 96 7.98 -29.72 -15.90
N THR A 97 7.57 -28.48 -16.18
CA THR A 97 7.71 -27.36 -15.22
C THR A 97 6.35 -26.82 -14.78
N ILE A 98 6.27 -26.42 -13.51
CA ILE A 98 5.11 -25.73 -12.94
C ILE A 98 5.56 -24.44 -12.26
N THR A 99 4.75 -23.39 -12.37
CA THR A 99 4.96 -22.13 -11.65
C THR A 99 3.87 -21.97 -10.62
N ILE A 100 4.22 -21.79 -9.35
CA ILE A 100 3.28 -21.65 -8.24
C ILE A 100 3.43 -20.26 -7.62
N ALA A 101 2.30 -19.61 -7.33
CA ALA A 101 2.29 -18.34 -6.62
C ALA A 101 2.47 -18.52 -5.12
N GLU A 102 3.48 -17.86 -4.56
CA GLU A 102 3.74 -17.80 -3.12
C GLU A 102 3.76 -16.34 -2.65
N PRO A 103 3.07 -15.99 -1.53
CA PRO A 103 3.16 -14.66 -0.97
C PRO A 103 4.59 -14.37 -0.49
N ILE A 104 5.06 -13.13 -0.65
CA ILE A 104 6.39 -12.73 -0.16
C ILE A 104 6.47 -12.75 1.37
N GLY A 105 5.34 -12.59 2.07
CA GLY A 105 5.23 -12.57 3.52
C GLY A 105 4.71 -11.23 4.04
N ILE A 106 5.50 -10.56 4.87
CA ILE A 106 5.15 -9.27 5.49
C ILE A 106 5.83 -8.12 4.76
N ILE A 107 5.02 -7.15 4.33
CA ILE A 107 5.45 -5.96 3.61
C ILE A 107 5.55 -4.78 4.58
N CYS A 108 6.65 -4.03 4.52
CA CYS A 108 6.76 -2.70 5.12
C CYS A 108 6.29 -1.65 4.10
N GLY A 109 5.17 -0.99 4.41
CA GLY A 109 4.59 0.07 3.57
C GLY A 109 4.98 1.45 4.07
N ILE A 110 5.95 2.10 3.44
CA ILE A 110 6.25 3.52 3.74
C ILE A 110 5.26 4.42 3.00
N VAL A 111 4.64 5.36 3.71
CA VAL A 111 3.59 6.23 3.16
C VAL A 111 3.98 7.71 3.25
N PRO A 112 3.90 8.48 2.14
CA PRO A 112 4.28 9.89 2.12
C PRO A 112 3.16 10.80 2.65
N THR A 113 3.52 12.03 3.04
CA THR A 113 2.53 13.05 3.43
C THR A 113 1.62 13.51 2.30
N THR A 114 2.01 13.34 1.04
CA THR A 114 1.32 13.89 -0.14
C THR A 114 0.08 13.07 -0.52
N ASN A 115 0.15 11.75 -0.40
CA ASN A 115 -0.90 10.80 -0.78
C ASN A 115 -1.18 9.79 0.36
N PRO A 116 -1.49 10.25 1.58
CA PRO A 116 -1.52 9.37 2.76
C PRO A 116 -2.58 8.27 2.66
N THR A 117 -3.82 8.64 2.33
CA THR A 117 -4.96 7.71 2.29
C THR A 117 -4.93 6.83 1.04
N SER A 118 -4.71 7.41 -0.14
CA SER A 118 -4.75 6.67 -1.40
C SER A 118 -3.59 5.67 -1.49
N THR A 119 -2.39 5.99 -1.00
CA THR A 119 -1.28 5.04 -0.97
C THR A 119 -1.52 3.91 0.06
N ALA A 120 -2.11 4.20 1.22
CA ALA A 120 -2.50 3.17 2.18
C ALA A 120 -3.52 2.20 1.56
N ILE A 121 -4.61 2.73 0.96
CA ILE A 121 -5.63 1.92 0.28
C ILE A 121 -5.00 1.05 -0.80
N PHE A 122 -4.26 1.64 -1.75
CA PHE A 122 -3.64 0.93 -2.85
C PHE A 122 -2.76 -0.23 -2.36
N LYS A 123 -1.84 0.06 -1.42
CA LYS A 123 -0.91 -0.95 -0.90
C LYS A 123 -1.64 -2.04 -0.12
N SER A 124 -2.62 -1.69 0.71
CA SER A 124 -3.44 -2.70 1.41
C SER A 124 -4.15 -3.62 0.43
N LEU A 125 -4.80 -3.07 -0.60
CA LEU A 125 -5.57 -3.86 -1.56
C LEU A 125 -4.71 -4.85 -2.34
N ILE A 126 -3.55 -4.43 -2.86
CA ILE A 126 -2.66 -5.35 -3.58
C ILE A 126 -1.99 -6.36 -2.63
N SER A 127 -1.71 -6.00 -1.37
CA SER A 127 -1.22 -6.95 -0.36
C SER A 127 -2.26 -8.01 -0.03
N LEU A 128 -3.53 -7.62 0.15
CA LEU A 128 -4.64 -8.54 0.37
C LEU A 128 -4.83 -9.49 -0.80
N LYS A 129 -4.83 -8.98 -2.04
CA LYS A 129 -4.99 -9.77 -3.28
C LYS A 129 -3.89 -10.81 -3.46
N THR A 130 -2.72 -10.61 -2.85
CA THR A 130 -1.53 -11.46 -3.02
C THR A 130 -1.19 -12.29 -1.79
N ARG A 131 -2.13 -12.45 -0.84
CA ARG A 131 -1.94 -13.22 0.41
C ARG A 131 -0.80 -12.71 1.31
N ASN A 132 -0.45 -11.44 1.17
CA ASN A 132 0.55 -10.78 2.00
C ASN A 132 -0.09 -10.03 3.16
N ALA A 133 0.68 -9.87 4.23
CA ALA A 133 0.37 -8.91 5.27
C ALA A 133 1.18 -7.62 5.06
N ILE A 134 0.70 -6.51 5.61
CA ILE A 134 1.39 -5.22 5.45
C ILE A 134 1.36 -4.42 6.75
N ILE A 135 2.50 -3.81 7.08
CA ILE A 135 2.65 -2.88 8.20
C ILE A 135 3.04 -1.51 7.65
N PHE A 136 2.23 -0.50 7.94
CA PHE A 136 2.49 0.86 7.48
C PHE A 136 3.40 1.65 8.43
N SER A 137 4.38 2.33 7.86
CA SER A 137 5.08 3.45 8.51
C SER A 137 4.60 4.76 7.89
N PRO A 138 3.67 5.48 8.54
CA PRO A 138 3.15 6.73 8.03
C PRO A 138 4.13 7.89 8.23
N HIS A 139 4.06 8.89 7.35
CA HIS A 139 4.70 10.17 7.61
C HIS A 139 4.03 10.88 8.81
N PRO A 140 4.79 11.46 9.77
CA PRO A 140 4.22 12.05 11.00
C PRO A 140 3.14 13.12 10.79
N ARG A 141 3.23 13.86 9.68
CA ARG A 141 2.29 14.93 9.29
C ARG A 141 0.96 14.42 8.71
N ALA A 142 0.81 13.11 8.51
CA ALA A 142 -0.39 12.53 7.89
C ALA A 142 -0.72 11.12 8.44
N LYS A 143 -0.35 10.87 9.71
CA LYS A 143 -0.42 9.54 10.33
C LYS A 143 -1.84 9.13 10.63
N GLU A 144 -2.69 10.04 11.08
CA GLU A 144 -4.07 9.75 11.44
C GLU A 144 -4.87 9.38 10.19
N ALA A 145 -4.70 10.14 9.09
CA ALA A 145 -5.35 9.85 7.82
C ALA A 145 -4.85 8.53 7.19
N THR A 146 -3.54 8.27 7.26
CA THR A 146 -2.95 7.00 6.76
C THR A 146 -3.49 5.81 7.55
N ASN A 147 -3.40 5.87 8.88
CA ASN A 147 -3.80 4.77 9.76
C ASN A 147 -5.32 4.56 9.70
N LYS A 148 -6.11 5.64 9.54
CA LYS A 148 -7.55 5.50 9.37
C LYS A 148 -7.93 4.82 8.06
N ALA A 149 -7.23 5.10 6.97
CA ALA A 149 -7.42 4.40 5.71
C ALA A 149 -7.08 2.90 5.83
N ALA A 150 -5.96 2.58 6.49
CA ALA A 150 -5.56 1.20 6.75
C ALA A 150 -6.59 0.45 7.63
N ASP A 151 -7.10 1.10 8.68
CA ASP A 151 -8.14 0.57 9.56
C ASP A 151 -9.43 0.25 8.79
N ILE A 152 -9.94 1.17 7.97
CA ILE A 152 -11.16 0.93 7.17
C ILE A 152 -11.00 -0.29 6.27
N VAL A 153 -9.86 -0.41 5.57
CA VAL A 153 -9.58 -1.55 4.71
C VAL A 153 -9.47 -2.84 5.52
N LEU A 154 -8.81 -2.81 6.68
CA LEU A 154 -8.68 -3.95 7.58
C LEU A 154 -10.03 -4.43 8.11
N GLN A 155 -10.87 -3.54 8.65
CA GLN A 155 -12.16 -3.92 9.20
C GLN A 155 -13.06 -4.56 8.14
N ALA A 156 -13.05 -4.02 6.91
CA ALA A 156 -13.78 -4.59 5.79
C ALA A 156 -13.23 -5.97 5.37
N ALA A 157 -11.91 -6.14 5.36
CA ALA A 157 -11.27 -7.42 5.08
C ALA A 157 -11.64 -8.46 6.15
N ILE A 158 -11.59 -8.10 7.44
CA ILE A 158 -11.97 -8.97 8.56
C ILE A 158 -13.44 -9.39 8.44
N ALA A 159 -14.34 -8.45 8.18
CA ALA A 159 -15.76 -8.73 7.99
C ALA A 159 -16.03 -9.71 6.82
N ALA A 160 -15.14 -9.73 5.82
CA ALA A 160 -15.20 -10.67 4.70
C ALA A 160 -14.58 -12.05 4.99
N GLY A 161 -13.78 -12.17 6.06
CA GLY A 161 -13.15 -13.40 6.52
C GLY A 161 -11.62 -13.36 6.67
N ALA A 162 -10.99 -12.19 6.52
CA ALA A 162 -9.54 -12.07 6.69
C ALA A 162 -9.11 -12.20 8.17
N PRO A 163 -7.88 -12.67 8.44
CA PRO A 163 -7.31 -12.64 9.78
C PRO A 163 -7.19 -11.23 10.37
N LYS A 164 -7.36 -11.09 11.69
CA LYS A 164 -7.53 -9.80 12.38
C LYS A 164 -6.34 -8.84 12.27
N ASP A 165 -5.12 -9.35 12.24
CA ASP A 165 -3.89 -8.54 12.29
C ASP A 165 -3.18 -8.48 10.92
N LEU A 166 -3.91 -8.71 9.81
CA LEU A 166 -3.29 -8.79 8.48
C LEU A 166 -2.75 -7.43 7.97
N ILE A 167 -3.30 -6.33 8.49
CA ILE A 167 -2.82 -4.98 8.23
C ILE A 167 -2.48 -4.35 9.59
N GLY A 168 -1.29 -3.78 9.70
CA GLY A 168 -0.83 -3.06 10.88
C GLY A 168 -0.27 -1.69 10.53
N TRP A 169 0.01 -0.88 11.55
CA TRP A 169 0.62 0.44 11.38
C TRP A 169 1.34 0.91 12.64
N ILE A 170 2.19 1.92 12.49
CA ILE A 170 2.82 2.64 13.59
C ILE A 170 1.94 3.83 13.97
N ASP A 171 1.45 3.89 15.21
CA ASP A 171 0.58 4.98 15.68
C ASP A 171 1.36 6.28 15.94
N GLN A 172 2.59 6.17 16.48
CA GLN A 172 3.47 7.32 16.70
C GLN A 172 4.77 7.16 15.90
N PRO A 173 4.79 7.56 14.61
CA PRO A 173 5.95 7.33 13.75
C PRO A 173 7.16 8.14 14.22
N SER A 174 8.30 7.48 14.29
CA SER A 174 9.62 8.06 14.52
C SER A 174 10.64 7.51 13.53
N VAL A 175 11.79 8.17 13.41
CA VAL A 175 12.92 7.66 12.62
C VAL A 175 13.36 6.28 13.13
N GLU A 176 13.42 6.12 14.46
CA GLU A 176 13.78 4.87 15.12
C GLU A 176 12.81 3.73 14.76
N LEU A 177 11.50 3.94 14.88
CA LEU A 177 10.50 2.90 14.59
C LEU A 177 10.43 2.57 13.10
N SER A 178 10.56 3.57 12.23
CA SER A 178 10.62 3.34 10.78
C SER A 178 11.85 2.50 10.42
N ASN A 179 13.01 2.83 11.02
CA ASN A 179 14.24 2.09 10.80
C ASN A 179 14.16 0.67 11.36
N ALA A 180 13.63 0.50 12.56
CA ALA A 180 13.42 -0.80 13.19
C ALA A 180 12.50 -1.68 12.33
N LEU A 181 11.39 -1.13 11.82
CA LEU A 181 10.49 -1.87 10.93
C LEU A 181 11.19 -2.29 9.64
N MET A 182 11.93 -1.40 8.97
CA MET A 182 12.64 -1.73 7.72
C MET A 182 13.69 -2.83 7.89
N HIS A 183 14.34 -2.92 9.06
CA HIS A 183 15.38 -3.91 9.34
C HIS A 183 14.87 -5.16 10.08
N HIS A 184 13.59 -5.20 10.46
CA HIS A 184 13.06 -6.28 11.27
C HIS A 184 13.22 -7.64 10.53
N PRO A 185 13.67 -8.71 11.22
CA PRO A 185 13.96 -9.99 10.58
C PRO A 185 12.76 -10.56 9.81
N ASP A 186 11.55 -10.38 10.32
CA ASP A 186 10.31 -10.88 9.71
C ASP A 186 9.70 -10.01 8.59
N ILE A 187 10.28 -8.85 8.27
CA ILE A 187 9.86 -8.09 7.07
C ILE A 187 10.55 -8.66 5.84
N ASN A 188 9.76 -8.96 4.80
CA ASN A 188 10.24 -9.62 3.58
C ASN A 188 10.44 -8.66 2.41
N LEU A 189 9.68 -7.57 2.37
CA LEU A 189 9.72 -6.59 1.28
C LEU A 189 9.40 -5.18 1.80
N ILE A 190 10.06 -4.16 1.24
CA ILE A 190 9.75 -2.77 1.51
C ILE A 190 9.14 -2.12 0.27
N LEU A 191 7.94 -1.56 0.40
CA LEU A 191 7.33 -0.68 -0.59
C LEU A 191 7.53 0.76 -0.14
N ALA A 192 8.57 1.42 -0.65
CA ALA A 192 8.98 2.74 -0.18
C ALA A 192 8.43 3.85 -1.10
N THR A 193 7.40 4.57 -0.67
CA THR A 193 6.89 5.74 -1.40
C THR A 193 7.24 7.02 -0.66
N GLY A 194 8.15 7.82 -1.20
CA GLY A 194 8.65 9.01 -0.51
C GLY A 194 9.77 9.73 -1.25
N GLY A 195 10.39 10.70 -0.59
CA GLY A 195 11.52 11.45 -1.16
C GLY A 195 12.78 10.57 -1.34
N PRO A 196 13.79 11.06 -2.09
CA PRO A 196 15.01 10.31 -2.40
C PRO A 196 15.73 9.74 -1.17
N GLY A 197 15.74 10.47 -0.06
CA GLY A 197 16.33 10.00 1.21
C GLY A 197 15.63 8.76 1.78
N MET A 198 14.29 8.71 1.72
CA MET A 198 13.52 7.57 2.20
C MET A 198 13.69 6.35 1.28
N VAL A 199 13.70 6.56 -0.03
CA VAL A 199 13.99 5.49 -1.00
C VAL A 199 15.39 4.92 -0.77
N LYS A 200 16.40 5.77 -0.58
CA LYS A 200 17.75 5.34 -0.26
C LYS A 200 17.81 4.54 1.05
N ALA A 201 17.09 4.97 2.09
CA ALA A 201 17.02 4.24 3.36
C ALA A 201 16.42 2.83 3.18
N ALA A 202 15.35 2.70 2.39
CA ALA A 202 14.76 1.40 2.08
C ALA A 202 15.72 0.48 1.33
N TYR A 203 16.46 0.98 0.34
CA TYR A 203 17.49 0.19 -0.36
C TYR A 203 18.74 -0.10 0.49
N SER A 204 18.89 0.56 1.64
CA SER A 204 20.02 0.35 2.56
C SER A 204 19.64 -0.57 3.75
N SER A 205 18.42 -1.11 3.79
CA SER A 205 17.91 -1.88 4.93
C SER A 205 18.39 -3.33 5.00
N GLY A 206 19.04 -3.82 3.94
CA GLY A 206 19.35 -5.24 3.75
C GLY A 206 18.14 -6.09 3.34
N LYS A 207 17.00 -5.47 2.99
CA LYS A 207 15.81 -6.14 2.47
C LYS A 207 15.56 -5.79 0.99
N PRO A 208 14.90 -6.66 0.21
CA PRO A 208 14.36 -6.28 -1.08
C PRO A 208 13.45 -5.05 -0.94
N ALA A 209 13.64 -4.07 -1.82
CA ALA A 209 12.88 -2.82 -1.79
C ALA A 209 12.41 -2.42 -3.19
N ILE A 210 11.19 -1.90 -3.26
CA ILE A 210 10.62 -1.27 -4.45
C ILE A 210 10.38 0.20 -4.09
N GLY A 211 11.25 1.06 -4.60
CA GLY A 211 11.18 2.50 -4.41
C GLY A 211 10.26 3.18 -5.41
N VAL A 212 9.35 4.01 -4.91
CA VAL A 212 8.54 4.94 -5.71
C VAL A 212 8.90 6.34 -5.23
N GLY A 213 9.79 6.99 -5.98
CA GLY A 213 10.27 8.34 -5.70
C GLY A 213 9.65 9.39 -6.59
N ALA A 214 9.73 10.65 -6.18
CA ALA A 214 9.51 11.77 -7.09
C ALA A 214 10.61 11.75 -8.16
N GLY A 215 10.22 11.57 -9.43
CA GLY A 215 11.06 11.94 -10.56
C GLY A 215 11.09 13.47 -10.72
N ASN A 216 12.20 14.01 -11.18
CA ASN A 216 12.23 15.37 -11.71
C ASN A 216 11.88 15.26 -13.20
N THR A 217 10.64 15.58 -13.58
CA THR A 217 10.11 15.34 -14.94
C THR A 217 10.35 16.57 -15.83
N PRO A 218 11.41 16.64 -16.66
CA PRO A 218 11.58 17.72 -17.63
C PRO A 218 10.62 17.56 -18.81
N VAL A 219 10.21 18.68 -19.39
CA VAL A 219 9.49 18.73 -20.68
C VAL A 219 10.27 19.63 -21.63
N VAL A 220 10.57 19.12 -22.83
CA VAL A 220 11.22 19.88 -23.91
C VAL A 220 10.17 20.23 -24.95
N ILE A 221 10.10 21.49 -25.35
CA ILE A 221 9.25 22.00 -26.43
C ILE A 221 10.22 22.64 -27.43
N ASP A 222 10.36 22.04 -28.61
CA ASP A 222 11.21 22.57 -29.69
C ASP A 222 10.39 23.40 -30.70
N GLU A 223 11.08 23.98 -31.68
CA GLU A 223 10.51 24.83 -32.72
C GLU A 223 9.51 24.12 -33.66
N THR A 224 9.43 22.79 -33.61
CA THR A 224 8.52 21.99 -34.44
C THR A 224 7.20 21.64 -33.74
N ALA A 225 7.09 21.95 -32.45
CA ALA A 225 5.93 21.60 -31.64
C ALA A 225 4.68 22.46 -31.98
N ASP A 226 3.51 21.85 -31.86
CA ASP A 226 2.25 22.59 -31.73
C ASP A 226 2.25 23.30 -30.37
N ILE A 227 2.65 24.58 -30.37
CA ILE A 227 2.84 25.37 -29.16
C ILE A 227 1.55 25.50 -28.35
N LYS A 228 0.40 25.69 -29.01
CA LYS A 228 -0.88 25.86 -28.30
C LYS A 228 -1.27 24.57 -27.59
N ARG A 229 -1.12 23.43 -28.27
CA ARG A 229 -1.37 22.11 -27.67
C ARG A 229 -0.38 21.82 -26.54
N ALA A 230 0.91 22.09 -26.75
CA ALA A 230 1.95 21.81 -25.76
C ALA A 230 1.71 22.58 -24.46
N VAL A 231 1.40 23.88 -24.55
CA VAL A 231 1.09 24.71 -23.37
C VAL A 231 -0.14 24.17 -22.63
N ALA A 232 -1.21 23.85 -23.35
CA ALA A 232 -2.41 23.29 -22.75
C ALA A 232 -2.12 21.97 -22.02
N SER A 233 -1.37 21.06 -22.65
CA SER A 233 -1.02 19.77 -22.06
C SER A 233 -0.19 19.89 -20.78
N VAL A 234 0.79 20.81 -20.74
CA VAL A 234 1.73 20.91 -19.60
C VAL A 234 1.07 21.54 -18.36
N LEU A 235 0.12 22.45 -18.53
CA LEU A 235 -0.54 23.14 -17.41
C LEU A 235 -1.68 22.33 -16.77
N MET A 236 -2.03 21.15 -17.31
CA MET A 236 -3.18 20.35 -16.85
C MET A 236 -2.95 19.51 -15.60
N SER A 237 -1.71 19.09 -15.30
CA SER A 237 -1.41 18.03 -14.32
C SER A 237 -1.17 18.52 -12.90
#